data_AF-A0A8J5QRE4-F1
#
_entry.id   AF-A0A8J5QRE4-F1
#
_cell.length_a   1.000
_cell.length_b   1.000
_cell.length_c   1.000
_cell.angle_alpha   90.00
_cell.angle_beta   90.00
_cell.angle_gamma   90.00
#
_symmetry.space_group_name_H-M   'P 1'
#
loop_
_entity.id
_entity.type
_entity.pdbx_description
1 polymer ?
#
loop_
_entity_poly.entity_id
_entity_poly.type
_entity_poly.pdbx_seq_one_letter_code
_entity_poly.pdbx_strand_id
1 'polypeptide(L)'
;MAKKISKRSRAARRGLVDNDEGEASSLASIPKPENDDVKKSIIRTTIKNENLLAKKMENSKIRKSNKKKTSALKHKVERSDKLTGVLATKIEQSIARAKYVQNARKSGWEQINKTITIKNDMAEEIKSASVEPEKTVEEIEKDAEDEYVRQFYGNDATNEEKDDVSVRPTSNNRFALLDEAEA
;
A
#
# COMPACT_ATOMS: atom_id res chain seq x y z
N MET A 1 65.16 -43.75 28.71
CA MET A 1 64.20 -44.51 27.89
C MET A 1 63.36 -43.54 27.06
N ALA A 2 63.45 -43.60 25.72
CA ALA A 2 62.72 -42.69 24.83
C ALA A 2 61.24 -43.12 24.71
N LYS A 3 60.31 -42.16 24.82
CA LYS A 3 58.85 -42.43 24.73
C LYS A 3 58.49 -42.74 23.28
N LYS A 4 57.68 -43.80 23.05
CA LYS A 4 57.17 -44.17 21.72
C LYS A 4 56.35 -43.02 21.13
N ILE A 5 56.80 -42.45 20.01
CA ILE A 5 56.10 -41.37 19.31
C ILE A 5 55.00 -42.00 18.44
N SER A 6 53.75 -41.56 18.64
CA SER A 6 52.60 -42.03 17.85
C SER A 6 52.75 -41.63 16.37
N LYS A 7 52.40 -42.55 15.46
CA LYS A 7 52.42 -42.33 13.99
C LYS A 7 51.58 -41.12 13.52
N ARG A 8 50.62 -40.66 14.33
CA ARG A 8 49.79 -39.48 14.04
C ARG A 8 50.31 -38.18 14.68
N SER A 9 51.41 -38.24 15.41
CA SER A 9 52.00 -37.06 16.06
C SER A 9 52.58 -36.09 15.05
N ARG A 10 52.53 -34.80 15.39
CA ARG A 10 53.03 -33.69 14.58
C ARG A 10 54.54 -33.80 14.30
N ALA A 11 55.29 -34.40 15.23
CA ALA A 11 56.72 -34.69 15.06
C ALA A 11 56.97 -35.79 14.01
N ALA A 12 56.16 -36.86 14.02
CA ALA A 12 56.26 -37.94 13.04
C ALA A 12 55.94 -37.45 11.62
N ARG A 13 54.96 -36.55 11.47
CA ARG A 13 54.62 -35.95 10.17
C ARG A 13 55.68 -34.97 9.64
N ARG A 14 56.51 -34.37 10.50
CA ARG A 14 57.60 -33.48 10.04
C ARG A 14 58.83 -34.25 9.54
N GLY A 15 59.02 -35.49 9.99
CA GLY A 15 60.12 -36.35 9.54
C GLY A 15 59.75 -37.31 8.39
N LEU A 16 58.47 -37.38 8.02
CA LEU A 16 57.93 -38.20 6.92
C LEU A 16 57.59 -37.32 5.70
N VAL A 17 58.43 -36.33 5.43
CA VAL A 17 58.49 -35.71 4.10
C VAL A 17 59.76 -36.30 3.52
N ASP A 18 59.58 -37.21 2.58
CA ASP A 18 60.63 -37.99 1.96
C ASP A 18 61.76 -37.07 1.48
N ASN A 19 62.98 -37.32 1.95
CA ASN A 19 64.21 -36.68 1.45
C ASN A 19 64.57 -37.18 0.04
N ASP A 20 63.68 -37.94 -0.61
CA ASP A 20 63.88 -38.61 -1.89
C ASP A 20 63.45 -37.74 -3.10
N GLU A 21 63.03 -36.50 -2.88
CA GLU A 21 62.96 -35.48 -3.95
C GLU A 21 64.22 -34.58 -3.92
N GLY A 22 65.40 -35.20 -4.06
CA GLY A 22 66.70 -34.52 -4.13
C GLY A 22 66.86 -33.55 -5.32
N GLU A 23 65.89 -33.51 -6.23
CA GLU A 23 65.89 -32.64 -7.42
C GLU A 23 65.58 -31.17 -7.10
N ALA A 24 64.87 -30.89 -6.00
CA ALA A 24 64.58 -29.50 -5.63
C ALA A 24 65.84 -28.75 -5.13
N SER A 25 66.77 -29.48 -4.51
CA SER A 25 68.03 -28.93 -3.98
C SER A 25 69.07 -28.72 -5.08
N SER A 26 69.06 -29.52 -6.15
CA SER A 26 69.96 -29.33 -7.28
C SER A 26 69.61 -28.08 -8.11
N LEU A 27 68.32 -27.72 -8.20
CA LEU A 27 67.86 -26.47 -8.83
C LEU A 27 68.14 -25.20 -7.99
N ALA A 28 68.45 -25.35 -6.70
CA ALA A 28 68.80 -24.23 -5.82
C ALA A 28 70.26 -23.76 -6.01
N SER A 29 71.13 -24.62 -6.54
CA SER A 29 72.55 -24.32 -6.81
C SER A 29 72.75 -23.54 -8.12
N ILE A 30 71.74 -23.50 -8.99
CA ILE A 30 71.82 -22.81 -10.27
C ILE A 30 71.70 -21.29 -10.02
N PRO A 31 72.68 -20.47 -10.42
CA PRO A 31 72.61 -19.02 -10.25
C PRO A 31 71.45 -18.47 -11.08
N LYS A 32 70.55 -17.74 -10.42
CA LYS A 32 69.42 -17.07 -11.07
C LYS A 32 69.87 -15.72 -11.63
N PRO A 33 69.37 -15.30 -12.81
CA PRO A 33 69.77 -14.04 -13.43
C PRO A 33 69.27 -12.80 -12.64
N GLU A 34 68.22 -12.95 -11.81
CA GLU A 34 67.67 -11.87 -11.00
C GLU A 34 67.58 -12.26 -9.51
N ASN A 35 67.93 -11.30 -8.64
CA ASN A 35 67.81 -11.42 -7.19
C ASN A 35 66.34 -11.26 -6.75
N ASP A 36 65.54 -12.31 -6.93
CA ASP A 36 64.12 -12.31 -6.60
C ASP A 36 63.81 -12.47 -5.11
N ASP A 37 64.81 -12.61 -4.24
CA ASP A 37 64.59 -12.88 -2.81
C ASP A 37 63.89 -11.73 -2.08
N VAL A 38 64.23 -10.49 -2.45
CA VAL A 38 63.55 -9.29 -1.92
C VAL A 38 62.12 -9.22 -2.44
N LYS A 39 61.91 -9.44 -3.76
CA LYS A 39 60.57 -9.48 -4.37
C LYS A 39 59.70 -10.56 -3.70
N LYS A 40 60.23 -11.77 -3.52
CA LYS A 40 59.55 -12.88 -2.83
C LYS A 40 59.28 -12.57 -1.36
N SER A 41 60.19 -11.88 -0.67
CA SER A 41 59.96 -11.43 0.70
C SER A 41 58.79 -10.46 0.77
N ILE A 42 58.78 -9.45 -0.10
CA ILE A 42 57.68 -8.48 -0.22
C ILE A 42 56.36 -9.20 -0.52
N ILE A 43 56.32 -10.05 -1.54
CA ILE A 43 55.11 -10.81 -1.93
C ILE A 43 54.61 -11.69 -0.77
N ARG A 44 55.50 -12.37 -0.04
CA ARG A 44 55.10 -13.16 1.14
C ARG A 44 54.54 -12.29 2.25
N THR A 45 55.10 -11.11 2.49
CA THR A 45 54.61 -10.19 3.53
C THR A 45 53.27 -9.57 3.15
N THR A 46 53.07 -9.18 1.89
CA THR A 46 51.80 -8.61 1.42
C THR A 46 50.68 -9.64 1.53
N ILE A 47 50.90 -10.87 1.05
CA ILE A 47 49.92 -11.97 1.17
C ILE A 47 49.59 -12.26 2.64
N LYS A 48 50.57 -12.27 3.55
CA LYS A 48 50.32 -12.49 4.98
C LYS A 48 49.47 -11.36 5.60
N ASN A 49 49.78 -10.11 5.26
CA ASN A 49 49.08 -8.94 5.78
C ASN A 49 47.65 -8.87 5.25
N GLU A 50 47.45 -9.14 3.96
CA GLU A 50 46.14 -9.19 3.33
C GLU A 50 45.26 -10.30 3.96
N ASN A 51 45.80 -11.51 4.11
CA ASN A 51 45.11 -12.60 4.77
C ASN A 51 44.76 -12.30 6.24
N LEU A 52 45.65 -11.62 6.95
CA LEU A 52 45.38 -11.18 8.33
C LEU A 52 44.26 -10.15 8.37
N LEU A 53 44.25 -9.20 7.42
CA LEU A 53 43.22 -8.18 7.30
C LEU A 53 41.87 -8.81 6.97
N ALA A 54 41.81 -9.73 6.00
CA ALA A 54 40.60 -10.46 5.65
C ALA A 54 40.02 -11.21 6.87
N LYS A 55 40.86 -11.94 7.62
CA LYS A 55 40.47 -12.64 8.86
C LYS A 55 40.00 -11.68 9.95
N LYS A 56 40.62 -10.51 10.10
CA LYS A 56 40.17 -9.49 11.07
C LYS A 56 38.80 -8.93 10.69
N MET A 57 38.57 -8.65 9.41
CA MET A 57 37.28 -8.17 8.91
C MET A 57 36.19 -9.21 9.10
N GLU A 58 36.45 -10.47 8.77
CA GLU A 58 35.52 -11.58 8.99
C GLU A 58 35.20 -11.78 10.48
N ASN A 59 36.22 -11.85 11.34
CA ASN A 59 36.03 -11.96 12.79
C ASN A 59 35.26 -10.77 13.38
N SER A 60 35.45 -9.55 12.83
CA SER A 60 34.69 -8.38 13.26
C SER A 60 33.21 -8.48 12.90
N LYS A 61 32.87 -9.05 11.73
CA LYS A 61 31.49 -9.28 11.28
C LYS A 61 30.82 -10.35 12.15
N ILE A 62 31.52 -11.46 12.40
CA ILE A 62 31.04 -12.55 13.26
C ILE A 62 30.83 -12.07 14.71
N ARG A 63 31.72 -11.23 15.24
CA ARG A 63 31.54 -10.64 16.59
C ARG A 63 30.36 -9.68 16.68
N LYS A 64 30.03 -8.97 15.60
CA LYS A 64 28.86 -8.08 15.53
C LYS A 64 27.56 -8.86 15.45
N SER A 65 27.52 -9.97 14.70
CA SER A 65 26.33 -10.82 14.58
C SER A 65 26.11 -11.73 15.79
N ASN A 66 27.18 -12.30 16.37
CA ASN A 66 27.12 -13.23 17.51
C ASN A 66 27.30 -12.57 18.88
N LYS A 67 27.10 -11.24 18.99
CA LYS A 67 27.07 -10.58 20.29
C LYS A 67 25.82 -11.07 21.01
N LYS A 68 25.95 -12.14 21.81
CA LYS A 68 24.87 -12.66 22.66
C LYS A 68 24.27 -11.48 23.41
N LYS A 69 23.09 -11.02 22.96
CA LYS A 69 22.37 -9.93 23.61
C LYS A 69 22.19 -10.36 25.06
N THR A 70 22.66 -9.54 26.00
CA THR A 70 22.39 -9.79 27.42
C THR A 70 20.88 -9.85 27.64
N SER A 71 20.41 -10.60 28.64
CA SER A 71 18.96 -10.76 28.91
C SER A 71 18.23 -9.41 28.94
N ALA A 72 18.83 -8.39 29.56
CA ALA A 72 18.31 -7.03 29.59
C ALA A 72 18.18 -6.38 28.19
N LEU A 73 19.16 -6.55 27.30
CA LEU A 73 19.11 -5.98 25.96
C LEU A 73 18.10 -6.72 25.07
N LYS A 74 17.91 -8.02 25.27
CA LYS A 74 16.85 -8.80 24.59
C LYS A 74 15.46 -8.25 24.93
N HIS A 75 15.16 -8.10 26.21
CA HIS A 75 13.86 -7.58 26.64
C HIS A 75 13.59 -6.15 26.19
N LYS A 76 14.63 -5.30 26.10
CA LYS A 76 14.48 -3.93 25.59
C LYS A 76 14.12 -3.93 24.09
N VAL A 77 14.79 -4.77 23.29
CA VAL A 77 14.50 -4.91 21.85
C VAL A 77 13.12 -5.54 21.63
N GLU A 78 12.78 -6.60 22.35
CA GLU A 78 11.45 -7.22 22.25
C GLU A 78 10.32 -6.25 22.61
N ARG A 79 10.51 -5.40 23.62
CA ARG A 79 9.53 -4.36 23.96
C ARG A 79 9.44 -3.29 22.89
N SER A 80 10.56 -2.83 22.32
CA SER A 80 10.51 -1.87 21.21
C SER A 80 9.83 -2.46 19.98
N ASP A 81 10.08 -3.74 19.68
CA ASP A 81 9.50 -4.41 18.52
C ASP A 81 7.97 -4.61 18.69
N LYS A 82 7.52 -4.94 19.92
CA LYS A 82 6.07 -4.99 20.23
C LYS A 82 5.41 -3.61 20.14
N LEU A 83 6.07 -2.57 20.67
CA LEU A 83 5.54 -1.20 20.62
C LEU A 83 5.48 -0.66 19.18
N THR A 84 6.50 -0.92 18.37
CA THR A 84 6.51 -0.55 16.95
C THR A 84 5.44 -1.31 16.17
N GLY A 85 5.20 -2.60 16.46
CA GLY A 85 4.08 -3.35 15.88
C GLY A 85 2.70 -2.75 16.20
N VAL A 86 2.47 -2.34 17.46
CA VAL A 86 1.19 -1.70 17.87
C VAL A 86 1.03 -0.31 17.26
N LEU A 87 2.11 0.48 17.20
CA LEU A 87 2.05 1.80 16.56
C LEU A 87 1.86 1.70 15.05
N ALA A 88 2.55 0.77 14.39
CA ALA A 88 2.39 0.52 12.95
C ALA A 88 0.95 0.14 12.61
N THR A 89 0.34 -0.77 13.36
CA THR A 89 -1.07 -1.16 13.18
C THR A 89 -2.03 0.00 13.44
N LYS A 90 -1.78 0.86 14.45
CA LYS A 90 -2.57 2.09 14.67
C LYS A 90 -2.44 3.09 13.52
N ILE A 91 -1.23 3.27 12.98
CA ILE A 91 -0.97 4.13 11.82
C ILE A 91 -1.71 3.60 10.60
N GLU A 92 -1.63 2.29 10.34
CA GLU A 92 -2.33 1.64 9.23
C GLU A 92 -3.85 1.78 9.35
N GLN A 93 -4.42 1.54 10.54
CA GLN A 93 -5.85 1.75 10.81
C GLN A 93 -6.26 3.22 10.68
N SER A 94 -5.40 4.17 11.04
CA SER A 94 -5.64 5.60 10.87
C SER A 94 -5.69 5.98 9.39
N ILE A 95 -4.71 5.52 8.60
CA ILE A 95 -4.64 5.74 7.16
C ILE A 95 -5.85 5.08 6.46
N ALA A 96 -6.21 3.85 6.84
CA ALA A 96 -7.34 3.13 6.27
C ALA A 96 -8.67 3.86 6.55
N ARG A 97 -8.88 4.34 7.78
CA ARG A 97 -10.05 5.15 8.14
C ARG A 97 -10.11 6.47 7.37
N ALA A 98 -8.98 7.17 7.25
CA ALA A 98 -8.91 8.41 6.48
C ALA A 98 -9.27 8.18 5.00
N LYS A 99 -8.70 7.14 4.38
CA LYS A 99 -9.02 6.73 3.00
C LYS A 99 -10.49 6.34 2.86
N TYR A 100 -11.04 5.57 3.81
CA TYR A 100 -12.44 5.18 3.80
C TYR A 100 -13.37 6.39 3.85
N VAL A 101 -13.13 7.33 4.77
CA VAL A 101 -13.94 8.57 4.88
C VAL A 101 -13.83 9.41 3.62
N GLN A 102 -12.62 9.56 3.06
CA GLN A 102 -12.43 10.30 1.81
C GLN A 102 -13.16 9.64 0.64
N ASN A 103 -13.05 8.32 0.49
CA ASN A 103 -13.73 7.58 -0.57
C ASN A 103 -15.25 7.59 -0.39
N ALA A 104 -15.76 7.38 0.82
CA ALA A 104 -17.18 7.43 1.12
C ALA A 104 -17.76 8.82 0.83
N ARG A 105 -17.06 9.90 1.21
CA ARG A 105 -17.46 11.27 0.88
C ARG A 105 -17.43 11.51 -0.62
N LYS A 106 -16.34 11.18 -1.31
CA LYS A 106 -16.21 11.35 -2.76
C LYS A 106 -17.26 10.56 -3.54
N SER A 107 -17.53 9.32 -3.14
CA SER A 107 -18.56 8.47 -3.74
C SER A 107 -19.96 9.08 -3.57
N GLY A 108 -20.28 9.62 -2.39
CA GLY A 108 -21.54 10.34 -2.17
C GLY A 108 -21.69 11.56 -3.07
N TRP A 109 -20.61 12.34 -3.26
CA TRP A 109 -20.60 13.46 -4.21
C TRP A 109 -20.78 13.00 -5.66
N GLU A 110 -20.09 11.95 -6.10
CA GLU A 110 -20.28 11.41 -7.45
C GLU A 110 -21.69 10.87 -7.67
N GLN A 111 -22.28 10.22 -6.68
CA GLN A 111 -23.65 9.71 -6.78
C GLN A 111 -24.66 10.86 -6.84
N ILE A 112 -24.51 11.90 -6.00
CA ILE A 112 -25.33 13.10 -6.07
C ILE A 112 -25.21 13.75 -7.46
N ASN A 113 -23.99 13.92 -7.98
CA ASN A 113 -23.78 14.49 -9.30
C ASN A 113 -24.47 13.67 -10.40
N LYS A 114 -24.32 12.33 -10.38
CA LYS A 114 -25.03 11.44 -11.32
C LYS A 114 -26.55 11.57 -11.19
N THR A 115 -27.09 11.69 -9.98
CA THR A 115 -28.54 11.86 -9.82
C THR A 115 -29.02 13.23 -10.30
N ILE A 116 -28.21 14.28 -10.19
CA ILE A 116 -28.53 15.62 -10.69
C ILE A 116 -28.51 15.61 -12.22
N THR A 117 -27.49 15.01 -12.85
CA THR A 117 -27.44 14.90 -14.32
C THR A 117 -28.62 14.12 -14.85
N ILE A 118 -28.93 12.93 -14.30
CA ILE A 118 -30.08 12.13 -14.73
C ILE A 118 -31.39 12.90 -14.55
N LYS A 119 -31.58 13.62 -13.43
CA LYS A 119 -32.80 14.42 -13.22
C LYS A 119 -32.91 15.58 -14.19
N ASN A 120 -31.79 16.24 -14.53
CA ASN A 120 -31.78 17.29 -15.53
C ASN A 120 -32.06 16.73 -16.93
N ASP A 121 -31.45 15.61 -17.31
CA ASP A 121 -31.69 14.94 -18.59
C ASP A 121 -33.17 14.53 -18.71
N MET A 122 -33.75 13.95 -17.66
CA MET A 122 -35.19 13.63 -17.62
C MET A 122 -36.06 14.89 -17.66
N ALA A 123 -35.66 15.98 -17.02
CA ALA A 123 -36.41 17.24 -17.05
C ALA A 123 -36.32 17.93 -18.42
N GLU A 124 -35.19 17.81 -19.13
CA GLU A 124 -35.05 18.26 -20.51
C GLU A 124 -35.82 17.38 -21.48
N GLU A 125 -35.81 16.05 -21.30
CA GLU A 125 -36.66 15.13 -22.09
C GLU A 125 -38.15 15.45 -21.89
N ILE A 126 -38.60 15.64 -20.65
CA ILE A 126 -39.99 16.03 -20.36
C ILE A 126 -40.30 17.40 -20.96
N LYS A 127 -39.41 18.39 -20.85
CA LYS A 127 -39.59 19.70 -21.50
C LYS A 127 -39.66 19.58 -23.02
N SER A 128 -38.81 18.75 -23.62
CA SER A 128 -38.78 18.54 -25.07
C SER A 128 -40.00 17.75 -25.57
N ALA A 129 -40.55 16.87 -24.74
CA ALA A 129 -41.77 16.11 -25.02
C ALA A 129 -43.05 16.89 -24.69
N SER A 130 -42.97 17.89 -23.78
CA SER A 130 -44.05 18.82 -23.44
C SER A 130 -43.96 20.14 -24.21
N VAL A 131 -42.97 20.31 -25.09
CA VAL A 131 -43.08 21.27 -26.18
C VAL A 131 -44.10 20.66 -27.13
N GLU A 132 -45.37 20.90 -26.80
CA GLU A 132 -46.46 20.98 -27.78
C GLU A 132 -45.89 21.63 -29.04
N PRO A 133 -46.18 21.11 -30.26
CA PRO A 133 -45.78 21.79 -31.47
C PRO A 133 -46.23 23.24 -31.34
N GLU A 134 -45.34 24.20 -31.61
CA GLU A 134 -45.66 25.63 -31.53
C GLU A 134 -47.01 25.87 -32.22
N LYS A 135 -48.08 26.01 -31.43
CA LYS A 135 -49.41 26.29 -31.96
C LYS A 135 -49.26 27.58 -32.73
N THR A 136 -49.55 27.51 -34.02
CA THR A 136 -49.54 28.70 -34.87
C THR A 136 -50.51 29.73 -34.29
N VAL A 137 -50.25 31.02 -34.52
CA VAL A 137 -51.03 32.14 -33.95
C VAL A 137 -52.55 31.94 -34.14
N GLU A 138 -52.96 31.28 -35.21
CA GLU A 138 -54.35 30.95 -35.54
C GLU A 138 -55.01 29.93 -34.57
N GLU A 139 -54.27 29.00 -34.00
CA GLU A 139 -54.80 28.04 -33.03
C GLU A 139 -54.97 28.67 -31.64
N ILE A 140 -54.13 29.66 -31.31
CA ILE A 140 -54.23 30.43 -30.06
C ILE A 140 -55.45 31.36 -30.10
N GLU A 141 -55.76 31.95 -31.24
CA GLU A 141 -56.97 32.77 -31.42
C GLU A 141 -58.25 31.93 -31.34
N LYS A 142 -58.26 30.74 -31.91
CA LYS A 142 -59.41 29.81 -31.79
C LYS A 142 -59.66 29.35 -30.35
N ASP A 143 -58.61 28.96 -29.63
CA ASP A 143 -58.74 28.54 -28.24
C ASP A 143 -59.28 29.69 -27.35
N ALA A 144 -58.92 30.95 -27.67
CA ALA A 144 -59.42 32.14 -26.96
C ALA A 144 -60.88 32.49 -27.29
N GLU A 145 -61.29 32.34 -28.56
CA GLU A 145 -62.69 32.52 -28.98
C GLU A 145 -63.59 31.46 -28.33
N ASP A 146 -63.15 30.20 -28.29
CA ASP A 146 -63.88 29.11 -27.65
C ASP A 146 -64.01 29.31 -26.13
N GLU A 147 -62.99 29.84 -25.46
CA GLU A 147 -63.08 30.22 -24.04
C GLU A 147 -64.04 31.40 -23.81
N TYR A 148 -64.05 32.39 -24.71
CA TYR A 148 -64.97 33.52 -24.63
C TYR A 148 -66.43 33.07 -24.81
N VAL A 149 -66.69 32.19 -25.78
CA VAL A 149 -68.02 31.58 -25.98
C VAL A 149 -68.40 30.76 -24.74
N ARG A 150 -67.48 29.99 -24.16
CA ARG A 150 -67.76 29.21 -22.95
C ARG A 150 -68.07 30.08 -21.74
N GLN A 151 -67.39 31.21 -21.56
CA GLN A 151 -67.68 32.15 -20.46
C GLN A 151 -68.99 32.92 -20.69
N PHE A 152 -69.29 33.27 -21.94
CA PHE A 152 -70.50 34.02 -22.29
C PHE A 152 -71.77 33.18 -22.16
N TYR A 153 -71.70 31.88 -22.52
CA TYR A 153 -72.85 30.97 -22.46
C TYR A 153 -72.86 30.03 -21.24
N GLY A 154 -71.75 29.90 -20.50
CA GLY A 154 -71.61 28.96 -19.39
C GLY A 154 -72.08 29.50 -18.03
N ASN A 155 -72.35 30.80 -17.91
CA ASN A 155 -72.65 31.42 -16.61
C ASN A 155 -74.13 31.37 -16.19
N ASP A 156 -74.99 30.68 -16.96
CA ASP A 156 -76.44 30.57 -16.70
C ASP A 156 -76.90 29.16 -16.25
N ALA A 157 -75.97 28.26 -15.92
CA ALA A 157 -76.29 26.95 -15.37
C ALA A 157 -75.30 26.52 -14.28
N THR A 158 -75.80 26.29 -13.06
CA THR A 158 -75.18 25.59 -11.89
C THR A 158 -74.13 26.43 -11.12
N ASN A 159 -74.30 26.93 -9.89
CA ASN A 159 -74.97 26.50 -8.65
C ASN A 159 -74.56 25.10 -8.14
N GLU A 160 -74.13 25.05 -6.87
CA GLU A 160 -73.84 23.87 -6.02
C GLU A 160 -72.42 23.27 -6.18
N GLU A 161 -71.50 23.50 -5.23
CA GLU A 161 -71.28 22.84 -3.92
C GLU A 161 -70.21 21.73 -3.99
N LYS A 162 -69.27 21.82 -3.03
CA LYS A 162 -68.50 20.74 -2.38
C LYS A 162 -67.46 19.96 -3.21
N ASP A 163 -66.21 19.97 -2.75
CA ASP A 163 -65.74 18.81 -1.98
C ASP A 163 -64.42 19.06 -1.24
N ASP A 164 -64.46 18.66 0.03
CA ASP A 164 -63.46 18.74 1.08
C ASP A 164 -62.47 17.57 0.90
N VAL A 165 -61.35 17.79 0.21
CA VAL A 165 -60.31 16.76 0.04
C VAL A 165 -59.33 16.86 1.21
N SER A 166 -59.53 15.97 2.18
CA SER A 166 -58.59 15.56 3.22
C SER A 166 -57.14 15.46 2.68
N VAL A 167 -56.32 16.48 2.97
CA VAL A 167 -54.89 16.47 2.70
C VAL A 167 -54.22 15.54 3.71
N ARG A 168 -53.96 14.29 3.31
CA ARG A 168 -52.98 13.45 4.01
C ARG A 168 -51.60 14.09 3.81
N PRO A 169 -50.84 14.44 4.87
CA PRO A 169 -49.50 14.97 4.68
C PRO A 169 -48.61 13.87 4.08
N THR A 170 -48.18 14.08 2.85
CA THR A 170 -47.12 13.31 2.22
C THR A 170 -45.79 13.67 2.90
N SER A 171 -45.54 13.12 4.08
CA SER A 171 -44.23 13.27 4.71
C SER A 171 -43.26 12.31 4.02
N ASN A 172 -42.46 12.85 3.10
CA ASN A 172 -41.32 12.17 2.48
C ASN A 172 -40.17 11.82 3.47
N ASN A 173 -40.47 11.81 4.78
CA ASN A 173 -39.51 11.55 5.84
C ASN A 173 -39.63 10.12 6.34
N ARG A 174 -38.78 9.24 5.80
CA ARG A 174 -38.64 7.84 6.23
C ARG A 174 -38.25 7.68 7.71
N PHE A 175 -37.81 8.74 8.36
CA PHE A 175 -37.44 8.76 9.77
C PHE A 175 -38.64 8.96 10.71
N ALA A 176 -39.78 9.46 10.23
CA ALA A 176 -40.99 9.60 11.05
C ALA A 176 -41.54 8.24 11.52
N LEU A 177 -41.21 7.16 10.79
CA LEU A 177 -41.58 5.78 11.13
C LEU A 177 -40.77 5.19 12.30
N LEU A 178 -39.62 5.80 12.67
CA LEU A 178 -38.81 5.32 13.79
C LEU A 178 -39.34 5.84 15.13
N ASP A 179 -39.87 7.06 15.16
CA ASP A 179 -40.43 7.66 16.38
C ASP A 179 -41.71 6.91 16.85
N GLU A 180 -42.45 6.29 15.92
CA GLU A 180 -43.65 5.49 16.24
C GLU A 180 -43.32 4.08 16.74
N ALA A 181 -42.12 3.56 16.45
CA ALA A 181 -41.70 2.23 16.87
C ALA A 181 -41.03 2.20 18.27
N GLU A 182 -40.73 3.37 18.83
CA GLU A 182 -40.06 3.52 20.14
C GLU A 182 -41.04 3.93 21.27
N ALA A 183 -42.35 4.02 20.98
CA ALA A 183 -43.42 4.36 21.92
C ALA A 183 -44.23 3.15 22.40
#